data_AF-A0A917LRD5-F1
#
_entry.id   AF-A0A917LRD5-F1
#
_cell.length_a   1.000
_cell.length_b   1.000
_cell.length_c   1.000
_cell.angle_alpha   90.00
_cell.angle_beta   90.00
_cell.angle_gamma   90.00
#
_symmetry.space_group_name_H-M   'P 1'
#
loop_
_entity.id
_entity.type
_entity.pdbx_description
1 polymer ?
#
loop_
_entity_poly.entity_id
_entity_poly.type
_entity_poly.pdbx_seq_one_letter_code
_entity_poly.pdbx_strand_id
1 'polypeptide(L)'
;MNNHFFMQFINSRVTRDYYESCAKRTTNLASINKTQMRSTPIAFPPLEEQKAIVEKVNTLMGLCDGLEQEVQQSQEHSEMMMQSVLREVFEVK
;
A
#
# COMPACT_ATOMS: atom_id res chain seq x y z
N MET A 1 12.98 8.95 -17.59
CA MET A 1 11.85 8.78 -16.66
C MET A 1 12.23 7.70 -15.66
N ASN A 2 12.19 8.02 -14.36
CA ASN A 2 12.48 7.05 -13.30
C ASN A 2 11.37 5.99 -13.25
N ASN A 3 11.73 4.71 -13.38
CA ASN A 3 10.75 3.60 -13.41
C ASN A 3 9.98 3.47 -12.09
N HIS A 4 10.66 3.67 -10.95
CA HIS A 4 10.01 3.60 -9.64
C HIS A 4 8.99 4.72 -9.45
N PHE A 5 9.34 5.95 -9.87
CA PHE A 5 8.40 7.07 -9.85
C PHE A 5 7.15 6.75 -10.68
N PHE A 6 7.33 6.20 -11.89
CA PHE A 6 6.22 5.82 -12.74
C PHE A 6 5.30 4.79 -12.08
N MET A 7 5.88 3.74 -11.49
CA MET A 7 5.11 2.70 -10.81
C MET A 7 4.33 3.28 -9.61
N GLN A 8 4.94 4.17 -8.84
CA GLN A 8 4.25 4.86 -7.74
C GLN A 8 3.13 5.78 -8.26
N PHE A 9 3.38 6.50 -9.36
CA PHE A 9 2.38 7.38 -9.97
C PHE A 9 1.17 6.60 -10.51
N ILE A 10 1.39 5.46 -11.17
CA ILE A 10 0.31 4.61 -11.70
C ILE A 10 -0.56 4.04 -10.56
N ASN A 11 0.05 3.75 -9.41
CA ASN A 11 -0.68 3.26 -8.24
C ASN A 11 -1.32 4.38 -7.39
N SER A 12 -1.04 5.65 -7.70
CA SER A 12 -1.63 6.78 -7.00
C SER A 12 -3.15 6.89 -7.26
N ARG A 13 -3.84 7.56 -6.33
CA ARG A 13 -5.29 7.83 -6.44
C ARG A 13 -5.64 8.52 -7.75
N VAL A 14 -4.86 9.51 -8.18
CA VAL A 14 -5.10 10.27 -9.42
C VAL A 14 -5.21 9.34 -10.63
N THR A 15 -4.26 8.41 -10.79
CA THR A 15 -4.29 7.46 -11.90
C THR A 15 -5.42 6.45 -11.74
N ARG A 16 -5.65 5.95 -10.52
CA ARG A 16 -6.72 4.99 -10.23
C ARG A 16 -8.09 5.59 -10.54
N ASP A 17 -8.35 6.82 -10.12
CA ASP A 17 -9.62 7.52 -10.35
C ASP A 17 -9.83 7.78 -11.85
N TYR A 18 -8.77 8.17 -12.57
CA TYR A 18 -8.83 8.30 -14.04
C TYR A 18 -9.18 6.97 -14.70
N TYR A 19 -8.51 5.89 -14.32
CA TYR A 19 -8.79 4.55 -14.83
C TYR A 19 -10.19 4.07 -14.50
N GLU A 20 -10.69 4.33 -13.29
CA GLU A 20 -12.06 4.03 -12.92
C GLU A 20 -13.08 4.82 -13.73
N SER A 21 -12.82 6.10 -14.02
CA SER A 21 -13.70 6.95 -14.82
C SER A 21 -13.79 6.51 -16.29
N CYS A 22 -12.71 5.94 -16.82
CA CYS A 22 -12.61 5.54 -18.23
C CYS A 22 -12.88 4.04 -18.45
N ALA A 23 -12.92 3.25 -17.38
CA ALA A 23 -13.12 1.81 -17.46
C ALA A 23 -14.54 1.46 -17.90
N LYS A 24 -14.64 0.58 -18.90
CA LYS A 24 -15.91 -0.06 -19.23
C LYS A 24 -16.10 -1.25 -18.30
N ARG A 25 -17.12 -1.18 -17.43
CA ARG A 25 -17.49 -2.27 -16.51
C ARG A 25 -18.58 -3.14 -17.13
N THR A 26 -18.36 -4.44 -17.16
CA THR A 26 -19.37 -5.49 -17.36
C THR A 26 -19.48 -6.33 -16.08
N THR A 27 -20.43 -7.27 -16.01
CA THR A 27 -20.82 -7.99 -14.78
C THR A 27 -19.65 -8.53 -13.94
N ASN A 28 -18.54 -8.95 -14.56
CA ASN A 28 -17.35 -9.47 -13.88
C ASN A 28 -16.02 -8.89 -14.38
N LEU A 29 -16.02 -7.84 -15.21
CA LEU A 29 -14.79 -7.32 -15.81
C LEU A 29 -14.81 -5.79 -15.94
N ALA A 30 -13.76 -5.15 -15.47
CA ALA A 30 -13.43 -3.76 -15.83
C ALA A 30 -12.29 -3.80 -16.84
N SER A 31 -12.46 -3.16 -18.00
CA SER A 31 -11.44 -3.11 -19.04
C SER A 31 -11.10 -1.68 -19.44
N ILE A 32 -9.82 -1.45 -19.69
CA ILE A 32 -9.26 -0.19 -20.19
C ILE A 32 -8.54 -0.51 -21.50
N ASN A 33 -8.79 0.28 -22.54
CA ASN A 33 -8.13 0.08 -23.82
C ASN A 33 -6.78 0.82 -23.89
N LYS A 34 -5.95 0.45 -24.87
CA LYS A 34 -4.61 1.03 -25.06
C LYS A 34 -4.63 2.55 -25.28
N THR A 35 -5.68 3.09 -25.89
CA THR A 35 -5.82 4.54 -26.11
C THR A 35 -6.03 5.26 -24.79
N GLN A 36 -6.92 4.76 -23.93
CA GLN A 36 -7.17 5.33 -22.60
C GLN A 36 -5.93 5.29 -21.72
N MET A 37 -5.17 4.19 -21.78
CA MET A 37 -3.88 4.06 -21.08
C MET A 37 -2.85 5.09 -21.58
N ARG A 38 -2.78 5.34 -22.88
CA ARG A 38 -1.89 6.36 -23.46
C ARG A 38 -2.29 7.79 -23.10
N SER A 39 -3.59 8.03 -22.89
CA SER A 39 -4.14 9.32 -22.49
C SER A 39 -4.08 9.58 -20.99
N THR A 40 -3.43 8.71 -20.20
CA THR A 40 -3.29 8.89 -18.76
C THR A 40 -2.61 10.22 -18.45
N PRO A 41 -3.22 11.10 -17.63
CA PRO A 41 -2.62 12.37 -17.26
C PRO A 41 -1.46 12.12 -16.30
N ILE A 42 -0.22 12.11 -16.83
CA ILE A 42 1.00 11.88 -16.05
C ILE A 42 1.67 13.21 -15.75
N ALA A 43 1.87 13.51 -14.46
CA ALA A 43 2.75 14.61 -14.05
C ALA A 43 4.21 14.19 -14.28
N PHE A 44 4.97 15.00 -15.02
CA PHE A 44 6.37 14.71 -15.34
C PHE A 44 7.31 15.76 -14.74
N PRO A 45 7.60 15.67 -13.42
CA PRO A 45 8.54 16.58 -12.78
C PRO A 45 9.99 16.31 -13.22
N PRO A 46 10.95 17.22 -12.97
CA PRO A 46 12.37 16.99 -13.23
C PRO A 46 12.91 15.72 -12.56
N LEU A 47 13.99 15.14 -13.10
CA LEU A 47 14.51 13.85 -12.63
C LEU A 47 14.90 13.84 -11.15
N GLU A 48 15.46 14.93 -10.64
CA GLU A 48 15.82 15.07 -9.23
C GLU A 48 14.58 15.07 -8.32
N GLU A 49 13.50 15.72 -8.74
CA GLU A 49 12.23 15.71 -8.02
C GLU A 49 11.58 14.32 -8.08
N GLN A 50 11.66 13.61 -9.21
CA GLN A 50 11.22 12.21 -9.30
C GLN A 50 11.92 11.34 -8.25
N LYS A 51 13.24 11.49 -8.06
CA LYS A 51 14.00 10.74 -7.04
C LYS A 51 13.57 11.13 -5.63
N ALA A 52 13.45 12.43 -5.33
CA ALA A 52 13.06 12.93 -4.02
C ALA A 52 11.66 12.47 -3.60
N ILE A 53 10.71 12.42 -4.54
CA ILE A 53 9.37 11.88 -4.29
C ILE A 53 9.45 10.39 -3.95
N VAL A 54 10.20 9.63 -4.74
CA VAL A 54 10.39 8.18 -4.53
C VAL A 54 10.98 7.88 -3.16
N GLU A 55 12.01 8.63 -2.76
CA GLU A 55 12.66 8.48 -1.47
C GLU A 55 11.66 8.70 -0.32
N LYS A 56 10.91 9.82 -0.37
CA LYS A 56 9.89 10.12 0.64
C LYS A 56 8.82 9.04 0.74
N VAL A 57 8.33 8.54 -0.39
CA VAL A 57 7.32 7.47 -0.41
C VAL A 57 7.89 6.21 0.24
N ASN A 58 9.11 5.81 -0.11
CA ASN A 58 9.73 4.62 0.47
C ASN A 58 9.95 4.77 1.98
N THR A 59 10.38 5.94 2.46
CA THR A 59 10.53 6.21 3.90
C THR A 59 9.20 6.09 4.64
N LEU A 60 8.12 6.65 4.08
CA LEU A 60 6.79 6.58 4.69
C LEU A 60 6.24 5.15 4.71
N MET A 61 6.42 4.39 3.63
CA MET A 61 5.98 2.99 3.60
C MET A 61 6.76 2.14 4.60
N GLY A 62 8.08 2.34 4.72
CA GLY A 62 8.88 1.66 5.73
C GLY A 62 8.46 1.98 7.18
N LEU A 63 7.99 3.21 7.43
CA LEU A 63 7.40 3.55 8.73
C LEU A 63 6.08 2.81 8.97
N CYS A 64 5.22 2.71 7.96
CA CYS A 64 3.98 1.92 8.06
C CYS A 64 4.27 0.44 8.34
N ASP A 65 5.22 -0.16 7.62
CA ASP A 65 5.62 -1.56 7.82
C ASP A 65 6.09 -1.81 9.26
N GLY A 66 6.87 -0.86 9.82
CA GLY A 66 7.32 -0.91 11.20
C GLY A 66 6.17 -0.84 12.22
N LEU A 67 5.21 0.05 11.98
CA LEU A 67 4.01 0.19 12.84
C LEU A 67 3.12 -1.06 12.77
N GLU A 68 2.93 -1.63 11.57
CA GLU A 68 2.18 -2.88 11.40
C GLU A 68 2.84 -4.03 12.15
N GLN A 69 4.18 -4.12 12.10
CA GLN A 69 4.94 -5.12 12.84
C GLN A 69 4.80 -4.94 14.36
N GLU A 70 4.86 -3.70 14.86
CA GLU A 70 4.70 -3.41 16.29
C GLU A 70 3.30 -3.81 16.79
N VAL A 71 2.26 -3.48 16.02
CA VAL A 71 0.88 -3.88 16.33
C VAL A 71 0.74 -5.41 16.37
N GLN A 72 1.31 -6.09 15.38
CA GLN A 72 1.27 -7.56 15.32
C GLN A 72 1.97 -8.21 16.52
N GLN A 73 3.17 -7.73 16.88
CA GLN A 73 3.91 -8.21 18.04
C GLN A 73 3.15 -7.96 19.35
N SER A 74 2.51 -6.79 19.49
CA SER A 74 1.70 -6.48 20.67
C SER A 74 0.51 -7.42 20.82
N GLN A 75 -0.13 -7.81 19.70
CA GLN A 75 -1.24 -8.76 19.71
C GLN A 75 -0.76 -10.15 20.14
N GLU A 76 0.31 -10.65 19.52
CA GLU A 76 0.90 -11.95 19.86
C GLU A 76 1.34 -12.01 21.33
N HIS A 77 1.95 -10.93 21.84
CA HIS A 77 2.36 -10.86 23.23
C HIS A 77 1.17 -10.89 24.19
N SER A 78 0.09 -10.18 23.86
CA SER A 78 -1.14 -10.18 24.66
C SER A 78 -1.78 -11.57 24.73
N GLU A 79 -1.81 -12.29 23.60
CA GLU A 79 -2.30 -13.67 23.53
C GLU A 79 -1.44 -14.63 24.38
N MET A 80 -0.11 -14.52 24.30
CA MET A 80 0.80 -15.33 25.10
C MET A 80 0.66 -15.08 26.60
N MET A 81 0.49 -13.82 27.02
CA MET A 81 0.23 -13.47 28.42
C MET A 81 -1.09 -14.07 28.90
N MET A 82 -2.16 -13.97 28.10
CA MET A 82 -3.46 -14.57 28.43
C MET A 82 -3.36 -16.09 28.60
N GLN A 83 -2.66 -16.78 27.71
CA GLN A 83 -2.43 -18.22 27.83
C GLN A 83 -1.65 -18.60 29.09
N SER A 84 -0.62 -17.81 29.44
CA SER A 84 0.18 -18.04 30.65
C SER A 84 -0.66 -17.90 31.92
N VAL A 85 -1.47 -16.84 32.01
CA VAL A 85 -2.40 -16.62 33.14
C VAL A 85 -3.40 -17.76 33.26
N LEU A 86 -3.99 -18.20 32.14
CA LEU A 86 -4.93 -19.32 32.15
C LEU A 86 -4.26 -20.60 32.67
N ARG A 87 -3.05 -20.93 32.20
CA ARG A 87 -2.32 -22.12 32.68
C ARG A 87 -2.08 -22.06 34.18
N GLU A 88 -1.61 -20.92 34.70
CA GLU A 88 -1.37 -20.76 36.14
C GLU A 88 -2.66 -20.93 36.97
N VAL A 89 -3.79 -20.39 36.50
CA VAL A 89 -5.09 -20.55 37.18
C VAL A 89 -5.57 -22.01 37.19
N PHE A 90 -5.29 -22.78 36.13
CA PHE A 90 -5.74 -24.17 36.01
C PHE A 90 -4.75 -25.21 36.58
N GLU A 91 -3.48 -24.86 36.77
CA GLU A 91 -2.44 -25.72 37.38
C GLU A 91 -2.43 -25.65 38.93
N VAL A 92 -3.09 -24.66 39.53
CA VAL A 92 -3.18 -24.48 41.01
C VAL A 92 -4.33 -25.31 41.65
N LYS A 93 -4.74 -26.43 41.03
CA LYS A 93 -5.64 -27.43 41.63
C LYS A 93 -5.01 -28.82 41.62
#